data_AF-A0A2T3W3P6-F1
#
_entry.id   AF-A0A2T3W3P6-F1
#
_cell.length_a   1.000
_cell.length_b   1.000
_cell.length_c   1.000
_cell.angle_alpha   90.00
_cell.angle_beta   90.00
_cell.angle_gamma   90.00
#
_symmetry.space_group_name_H-M   'P 1'
#
loop_
_entity.id
_entity.type
_entity.pdbx_description
1 polymer ?
#
loop_
_entity_poly.entity_id
_entity_poly.type
_entity_poly.pdbx_seq_one_letter_code
_entity_poly.pdbx_strand_id
1 'polypeptide(L)'
;MGVLAELGEVAQAMTLSHVQLALSRQVQDRELEACALHDLGVLHNERGNLRGVQSLQQALRLFRAIGLVEGGAYTQLNLATALLLAGQVAAARAALQGALTLADRHGLGTVQTFALAQQGALEVPHDPARAEVLLRAALREQQLNADRPLWEAVEPLARLLLAQARPHEACLLVAAFTRAAQAQGFEVLAMQGHGLLAGLHDHLGQLQLALHHLQAHTTAFKQLRGEEHERRVQALEVTHRTALLRLQAEAEEARAAELTRLLQMDELTDLFNRRHLLTAGAELLRGQPGAVAVADLSSSLLIFRSTERSEYRKKYVAPGVETVRCSPEQSHHEGQRT
;
A
#
# COMPACT_ATOMS: atom_id res chain seq x y z
N MET A 1 -7.96 -10.91 8.28
CA MET A 1 -7.78 -11.43 6.91
C MET A 1 -9.12 -11.92 6.40
N GLY A 2 -10.04 -10.97 6.34
CA GLY A 2 -11.44 -11.11 6.10
C GLY A 2 -11.69 -10.53 4.73
N VAL A 3 -11.55 -11.42 3.75
CA VAL A 3 -11.73 -11.31 2.30
C VAL A 3 -12.43 -10.04 1.78
N LEU A 4 -13.52 -9.55 2.39
CA LEU A 4 -14.22 -8.33 1.96
C LEU A 4 -13.51 -7.00 2.28
N ALA A 5 -12.81 -6.89 3.42
CA ALA A 5 -12.03 -5.69 3.74
C ALA A 5 -10.77 -5.63 2.86
N GLU A 6 -10.05 -6.75 2.78
CA GLU A 6 -8.93 -6.95 1.85
C GLU A 6 -9.35 -6.66 0.40
N LEU A 7 -10.47 -7.22 -0.10
CA LEU A 7 -10.95 -6.91 -1.46
C LEU A 7 -11.33 -5.44 -1.67
N GLY A 8 -11.72 -4.72 -0.61
CA GLY A 8 -12.00 -3.29 -0.65
C GLY A 8 -10.73 -2.44 -0.72
N GLU A 9 -9.76 -2.73 0.15
CA GLU A 9 -8.45 -2.09 0.18
C GLU A 9 -7.66 -2.39 -1.10
N VAL A 10 -7.65 -3.65 -1.56
CA VAL A 10 -7.05 -4.06 -2.84
C VAL A 10 -7.73 -3.38 -4.03
N ALA A 11 -9.05 -3.17 -4.00
CA ALA A 11 -9.73 -2.42 -5.07
C ALA A 11 -9.35 -0.92 -5.08
N GLN A 12 -9.18 -0.30 -3.92
CA GLN A 12 -8.68 1.07 -3.80
C GLN A 12 -7.21 1.17 -4.23
N ALA A 13 -6.35 0.27 -3.76
CA ALA A 13 -4.95 0.17 -4.14
C ALA A 13 -4.80 -0.02 -5.66
N MET A 14 -5.54 -0.95 -6.27
CA MET A 14 -5.55 -1.12 -7.74
C MET A 14 -5.95 0.17 -8.48
N THR A 15 -6.91 0.92 -7.95
CA THR A 15 -7.33 2.20 -8.55
C THR A 15 -6.20 3.23 -8.45
N LEU A 16 -5.53 3.33 -7.30
CA LEU A 16 -4.39 4.22 -7.09
C LEU A 16 -3.19 3.83 -7.97
N SER A 17 -2.82 2.56 -8.04
CA SER A 17 -1.73 2.08 -8.91
C SER A 17 -2.04 2.27 -10.39
N HIS A 18 -3.31 2.20 -10.81
CA HIS A 18 -3.71 2.58 -12.18
C HIS A 18 -3.56 4.09 -12.44
N VAL A 19 -3.90 4.94 -11.48
CA VAL A 19 -3.68 6.40 -11.58
C VAL A 19 -2.18 6.71 -11.62
N GLN A 20 -1.38 6.09 -10.75
CA GLN A 20 0.08 6.20 -10.73
C GLN A 20 0.69 5.75 -12.07
N LEU A 21 0.21 4.65 -12.66
CA LEU A 21 0.64 4.17 -13.97
C LEU A 21 0.30 5.14 -15.12
N ALA A 22 -0.85 5.80 -15.05
CA ALA A 22 -1.22 6.82 -16.04
C ALA A 22 -0.36 8.07 -15.91
N LEU A 23 -0.15 8.56 -14.68
CA LEU A 23 0.65 9.74 -14.39
C LEU A 23 2.14 9.53 -14.71
N SER A 24 2.73 8.41 -14.31
CA SER A 24 4.14 8.10 -14.59
C SER A 24 4.44 8.06 -16.09
N ARG A 25 3.54 7.47 -16.88
CA ARG A 25 3.60 7.51 -18.35
C ARG A 25 3.47 8.92 -18.92
N GLN A 26 2.57 9.74 -18.36
CA GLN A 26 2.38 11.13 -18.80
C GLN A 26 3.63 11.99 -18.54
N VAL A 27 4.30 11.81 -17.40
CA VAL A 27 5.54 12.52 -17.05
C VAL A 27 6.83 11.81 -17.53
N GLN A 28 6.69 10.66 -18.18
CA GLN A 28 7.76 9.79 -18.69
C GLN A 28 8.72 9.25 -17.62
N ASP A 29 8.25 9.13 -16.37
CA ASP A 29 9.00 8.54 -15.27
C ASP A 29 8.93 7.00 -15.35
N ARG A 30 10.03 6.40 -15.78
CA ARG A 30 10.16 4.94 -15.95
C ARG A 30 10.30 4.18 -14.65
N GLU A 31 10.74 4.82 -13.57
CA GLU A 31 10.86 4.18 -12.26
C GLU A 31 9.49 4.07 -11.61
N LEU A 32 8.73 5.18 -11.58
CA LEU A 32 7.35 5.19 -11.12
C LEU A 32 6.44 4.32 -12.01
N GLU A 33 6.70 4.21 -13.31
CA GLU A 33 6.00 3.25 -14.18
C GLU A 33 6.30 1.80 -13.77
N ALA A 34 7.58 1.47 -13.51
CA ALA A 34 7.98 0.13 -13.10
C ALA A 34 7.39 -0.26 -11.73
N CYS A 35 7.40 0.66 -10.75
CA CYS A 35 6.78 0.45 -9.45
C CYS A 35 5.25 0.27 -9.57
N ALA A 36 4.55 1.14 -10.31
CA ALA A 36 3.10 0.99 -10.49
C ALA A 36 2.71 -0.34 -11.16
N LEU A 37 3.53 -0.84 -12.10
CA LEU A 37 3.35 -2.15 -12.72
C LEU A 37 3.70 -3.32 -11.78
N HIS A 38 4.66 -3.13 -10.87
CA HIS A 38 4.96 -4.10 -9.82
C HIS A 38 3.75 -4.26 -8.89
N ASP A 39 3.23 -3.13 -8.39
CA ASP A 39 2.11 -3.09 -7.44
C ASP A 39 0.83 -3.68 -8.04
N LEU A 40 0.47 -3.28 -9.27
CA LEU A 40 -0.63 -3.91 -10.03
C LEU A 40 -0.39 -5.42 -10.25
N GLY A 41 0.87 -5.82 -10.36
CA GLY A 41 1.29 -7.20 -10.43
C GLY A 41 0.94 -8.01 -9.19
N VAL A 42 1.35 -7.51 -8.01
CA VAL A 42 1.07 -8.10 -6.70
C VAL A 42 -0.44 -8.12 -6.42
N LEU A 43 -1.13 -6.99 -6.57
CA LEU A 43 -2.57 -6.85 -6.34
C LEU A 43 -3.41 -7.75 -7.25
N HIS A 44 -2.95 -8.04 -8.48
CA HIS A 44 -3.62 -9.01 -9.34
C HIS A 44 -3.41 -10.46 -8.87
N ASN A 45 -2.24 -10.82 -8.34
CA ASN A 45 -1.97 -12.15 -7.81
C ASN A 45 -2.85 -12.45 -6.58
N GLU A 46 -3.01 -11.47 -5.68
CA GLU A 46 -3.88 -11.57 -4.49
C GLU A 46 -5.34 -11.85 -4.85
N ARG A 47 -5.78 -11.39 -6.02
CA ARG A 47 -7.13 -11.67 -6.59
C ARG A 47 -7.16 -12.91 -7.49
N GLY A 48 -6.12 -13.73 -7.51
CA GLY A 48 -6.01 -14.94 -8.34
C GLY A 48 -6.01 -14.68 -9.84
N ASN A 49 -5.64 -13.47 -10.29
CA ASN A 49 -5.76 -13.05 -11.69
C ASN A 49 -4.42 -13.17 -12.44
N LEU A 50 -4.41 -13.94 -13.52
CA LEU A 50 -3.24 -14.15 -14.41
C LEU A 50 -2.65 -12.87 -15.01
N ARG A 51 -3.37 -11.73 -14.95
CA ARG A 51 -2.83 -10.40 -15.29
C ARG A 51 -1.61 -10.02 -14.44
N GLY A 52 -1.48 -10.54 -13.21
CA GLY A 52 -0.35 -10.24 -12.33
C GLY A 52 1.00 -10.61 -12.96
N VAL A 53 1.09 -11.78 -13.59
CA VAL A 53 2.28 -12.24 -14.34
C VAL A 53 2.67 -11.23 -15.43
N GLN A 54 1.69 -10.68 -16.17
CA GLN A 54 1.95 -9.74 -17.27
C GLN A 54 2.49 -8.40 -16.76
N SER A 55 1.89 -7.85 -15.70
CA SER A 55 2.34 -6.58 -15.09
C SER A 55 3.74 -6.73 -14.50
N LEU A 56 4.03 -7.81 -13.76
CA LEU A 56 5.35 -8.11 -13.20
C LEU A 56 6.41 -8.29 -14.30
N GLN A 57 6.08 -8.92 -15.43
CA GLN A 57 6.99 -9.00 -16.57
C GLN A 57 7.25 -7.64 -17.24
N GLN A 58 6.29 -6.71 -17.24
CA GLN A 58 6.50 -5.35 -17.72
C GLN A 58 7.39 -4.55 -16.75
N ALA A 59 7.09 -4.59 -15.45
CA ALA A 59 7.91 -3.98 -14.40
C ALA A 59 9.37 -4.47 -14.46
N LEU A 60 9.58 -5.80 -14.57
CA LEU A 60 10.92 -6.39 -14.65
C LEU A 60 11.70 -5.93 -15.89
N ARG A 61 11.03 -5.70 -17.03
CA ARG A 61 11.69 -5.13 -18.21
C ARG A 61 12.10 -3.69 -18.00
N LEU A 62 11.27 -2.87 -17.35
CA LEU A 62 11.58 -1.47 -17.05
C LEU A 62 12.70 -1.35 -16.02
N PHE A 63 12.63 -2.06 -14.88
CA PHE A 63 13.71 -2.07 -13.87
C PHE A 63 15.06 -2.49 -14.46
N ARG A 64 15.09 -3.48 -15.37
CA ARG A 64 16.29 -3.86 -16.12
C ARG A 64 16.77 -2.76 -17.08
N ALA A 65 15.86 -2.05 -17.75
CA ALA A 65 16.19 -1.00 -18.70
C ALA A 65 16.72 0.29 -18.03
N ILE A 66 16.32 0.57 -16.79
CA ILE A 66 16.83 1.70 -15.99
C ILE A 66 17.98 1.32 -15.04
N GLY A 67 18.31 0.03 -14.93
CA GLY A 67 19.41 -0.47 -14.09
C GLY A 67 19.08 -0.59 -12.59
N LEU A 68 17.82 -0.45 -12.18
CA LEU A 68 17.42 -0.54 -10.78
C LEU A 68 17.33 -2.01 -10.33
N VAL A 69 18.44 -2.52 -9.81
CA VAL A 69 18.61 -3.95 -9.46
C VAL A 69 17.64 -4.41 -8.38
N GLU A 70 17.44 -3.62 -7.32
CA GLU A 70 16.60 -3.98 -6.18
C GLU A 70 15.14 -4.21 -6.59
N GLY A 71 14.54 -3.23 -7.28
CA GLY A 71 13.19 -3.36 -7.85
C GLY A 71 13.08 -4.55 -8.81
N GLY A 72 14.14 -4.83 -9.58
CA GLY A 72 14.24 -6.03 -10.41
C GLY A 72 14.19 -7.34 -9.60
N ALA A 73 14.93 -7.42 -8.49
CA ALA A 73 15.03 -8.60 -7.65
C ALA A 73 13.71 -8.91 -6.91
N TYR A 74 13.08 -7.90 -6.29
CA TYR A 74 11.74 -8.04 -5.70
C TYR A 74 10.69 -8.41 -6.75
N THR A 75 10.77 -7.85 -7.95
CA THR A 75 9.86 -8.21 -9.05
C THR A 75 10.05 -9.67 -9.49
N GLN A 76 11.27 -10.20 -9.50
CA GLN A 76 11.52 -11.62 -9.79
C GLN A 76 10.96 -12.55 -8.72
N LEU A 77 11.08 -12.19 -7.43
CA LEU A 77 10.47 -12.92 -6.33
C LEU A 77 8.93 -12.96 -6.45
N ASN A 78 8.29 -11.80 -6.64
CA ASN A 78 6.84 -11.72 -6.78
C ASN A 78 6.33 -12.37 -8.08
N LEU A 79 7.12 -12.35 -9.15
CA LEU A 79 6.85 -13.08 -10.39
C LEU A 79 6.93 -14.59 -10.19
N ALA A 80 7.84 -15.10 -9.35
CA ALA A 80 7.87 -16.53 -9.00
C ALA A 80 6.57 -16.97 -8.32
N THR A 81 6.12 -16.22 -7.30
CA THR A 81 4.82 -16.44 -6.64
C THR A 81 3.67 -16.47 -7.65
N ALA A 82 3.61 -15.48 -8.55
CA ALA A 82 2.60 -15.39 -9.61
C ALA A 82 2.59 -16.61 -10.54
N LEU A 83 3.78 -17.08 -10.93
CA LEU A 83 3.95 -18.22 -11.82
C LEU A 83 3.61 -19.54 -11.13
N LEU A 84 3.88 -19.70 -9.83
CA LEU A 84 3.43 -20.85 -9.04
C LEU A 84 1.90 -20.92 -8.96
N LEU A 85 1.23 -19.81 -8.68
CA LEU A 85 -0.23 -19.71 -8.68
C LEU A 85 -0.83 -20.02 -10.08
N ALA A 86 -0.11 -19.68 -11.15
CA ALA A 86 -0.46 -20.03 -12.52
C ALA A 86 -0.06 -21.45 -12.96
N GLY A 87 0.50 -22.28 -12.06
CA GLY A 87 0.98 -23.64 -12.36
C GLY A 87 2.27 -23.72 -13.19
N GLN A 88 2.91 -22.60 -13.50
CA GLN A 88 4.10 -22.50 -14.36
C GLN A 88 5.40 -22.74 -13.56
N VAL A 89 5.50 -23.93 -12.95
CA VAL A 89 6.59 -24.32 -12.03
C VAL A 89 8.00 -24.09 -12.60
N ALA A 90 8.25 -24.45 -13.86
CA ALA A 90 9.57 -24.27 -14.48
C ALA A 90 9.96 -22.79 -14.63
N ALA A 91 8.99 -21.93 -14.99
CA ALA A 91 9.22 -20.50 -15.11
C ALA A 91 9.40 -19.84 -13.73
N ALA A 92 8.62 -20.27 -12.72
CA ALA A 92 8.80 -19.82 -11.34
C ALA A 92 10.19 -20.15 -10.80
N ARG A 93 10.68 -21.37 -11.04
CA ARG A 93 12.04 -21.80 -10.66
C ARG A 93 13.13 -20.94 -11.30
N ALA A 94 12.98 -20.59 -12.57
CA ALA A 94 13.90 -19.67 -13.26
C ALA A 94 13.84 -18.23 -12.69
N ALA A 95 12.65 -17.76 -12.29
CA ALA A 95 12.49 -16.47 -11.63
C ALA A 95 13.16 -16.45 -10.23
N LEU A 96 13.00 -17.51 -9.43
CA LEU A 96 13.68 -17.68 -8.14
C LEU A 96 15.20 -17.71 -8.28
N GLN A 97 15.74 -18.46 -9.23
CA GLN A 97 17.18 -18.48 -9.50
C GLN A 97 17.70 -17.09 -9.91
N GLY A 98 16.92 -16.33 -10.68
CA GLY A 98 17.22 -14.94 -11.00
C GLY A 98 17.28 -14.04 -9.75
N ALA A 99 16.24 -14.10 -8.91
CA ALA A 99 16.18 -13.36 -7.66
C ALA A 99 17.35 -13.68 -6.72
N LEU A 100 17.68 -14.98 -6.53
CA LEU A 100 18.84 -15.42 -5.75
C LEU A 100 20.16 -14.90 -6.33
N THR A 101 20.33 -14.93 -7.64
CA THR A 101 21.57 -14.44 -8.30
C THR A 101 21.75 -12.93 -8.12
N LEU A 102 20.65 -12.15 -8.14
CA LEU A 102 20.72 -10.72 -7.83
C LEU A 102 20.96 -10.48 -6.34
N ALA A 103 20.31 -11.24 -5.46
CA ALA A 103 20.45 -11.06 -4.03
C ALA A 103 21.87 -11.36 -3.52
N ASP A 104 22.47 -12.47 -3.97
CA ASP A 104 23.86 -12.87 -3.68
C ASP A 104 24.87 -11.80 -4.14
N ARG A 105 24.70 -11.27 -5.35
CA ARG A 105 25.63 -10.27 -5.93
C ARG A 105 25.50 -8.86 -5.33
N HIS A 106 24.35 -8.51 -4.79
CA HIS A 106 24.03 -7.15 -4.35
C HIS A 106 23.69 -7.04 -2.86
N GLY A 107 23.81 -8.13 -2.09
CA GLY A 107 23.57 -8.14 -0.65
C GLY A 107 22.10 -7.98 -0.25
N LEU A 108 21.15 -8.42 -1.08
CA LEU A 108 19.72 -8.22 -0.83
C LEU A 108 19.16 -9.31 0.10
N GLY A 109 19.56 -9.27 1.38
CA GLY A 109 19.26 -10.28 2.40
C GLY A 109 17.78 -10.70 2.45
N THR A 110 16.86 -9.74 2.49
CA THR A 110 15.41 -10.03 2.51
C THR A 110 14.94 -10.80 1.26
N VAL A 111 15.43 -10.43 0.06
CA VAL A 111 15.11 -11.16 -1.19
C VAL A 111 15.69 -12.58 -1.16
N GLN A 112 16.92 -12.73 -0.66
CA GLN A 112 17.58 -14.03 -0.49
C GLN A 112 16.78 -14.94 0.45
N THR A 113 16.39 -14.42 1.62
CA THR A 113 15.55 -15.09 2.62
C THR A 113 14.27 -15.67 1.99
N PHE A 114 13.46 -14.84 1.31
CA PHE A 114 12.21 -15.31 0.72
C PHE A 114 12.42 -16.22 -0.50
N ALA A 115 13.41 -15.94 -1.35
CA ALA A 115 13.67 -16.77 -2.53
C ALA A 115 14.21 -18.17 -2.16
N LEU A 116 15.04 -18.28 -1.11
CA LEU A 116 15.48 -19.55 -0.55
C LEU A 116 14.29 -20.33 0.05
N ALA A 117 13.39 -19.66 0.77
CA ALA A 117 12.20 -20.28 1.34
C ALA A 117 11.27 -20.86 0.24
N GLN A 118 10.92 -20.05 -0.77
CA GLN A 118 10.08 -20.49 -1.89
C GLN A 118 10.74 -21.61 -2.71
N GLN A 119 12.05 -21.53 -2.98
CA GLN A 119 12.75 -22.59 -3.69
C GLN A 119 12.80 -23.88 -2.84
N GLY A 120 13.07 -23.77 -1.54
CA GLY A 120 13.05 -24.90 -0.62
C GLY A 120 11.69 -25.60 -0.57
N ALA A 121 10.60 -24.83 -0.46
CA ALA A 121 9.24 -25.36 -0.51
C ALA A 121 8.92 -26.07 -1.84
N LEU A 122 9.42 -25.54 -2.97
CA LEU A 122 9.23 -26.16 -4.29
C LEU A 122 10.00 -27.48 -4.46
N GLU A 123 11.16 -27.63 -3.82
CA GLU A 123 11.95 -28.86 -3.88
C GLU A 123 11.40 -29.98 -3.00
N VAL A 124 10.53 -29.72 -2.01
CA VAL A 124 10.02 -30.73 -1.05
C VAL A 124 9.53 -32.04 -1.73
N PRO A 125 8.76 -32.01 -2.84
CA PRO A 125 8.32 -33.24 -3.52
C PRO A 125 9.38 -33.93 -4.39
N HIS A 126 10.50 -33.27 -4.67
CA HIS A 126 11.49 -33.67 -5.68
C HIS A 126 12.81 -34.14 -5.04
N ASP A 127 13.32 -33.35 -4.08
CA ASP A 127 14.55 -33.60 -3.34
C ASP A 127 14.38 -33.08 -1.89
N PRO A 128 13.88 -33.92 -0.96
CA PRO A 128 13.62 -33.51 0.41
C PRO A 128 14.88 -33.13 1.18
N ALA A 129 16.04 -33.68 0.82
CA ALA A 129 17.31 -33.34 1.47
C ALA A 129 17.76 -31.92 1.08
N ARG A 130 17.69 -31.59 -0.22
CA ARG A 130 17.97 -30.24 -0.72
C ARG A 130 16.94 -29.22 -0.22
N ALA A 131 15.66 -29.60 -0.15
CA ALA A 131 14.60 -28.77 0.41
C ALA A 131 14.93 -28.36 1.86
N GLU A 132 15.32 -29.30 2.71
CA GLU A 132 15.73 -29.01 4.10
C GLU A 132 16.92 -28.04 4.18
N VAL A 133 17.95 -28.24 3.33
CA VAL A 133 19.11 -27.34 3.27
C VAL A 133 18.70 -25.91 2.90
N LEU A 134 17.85 -25.74 1.87
CA LEU A 134 17.37 -24.43 1.42
C LEU A 134 16.51 -23.74 2.48
N LEU A 135 15.58 -24.47 3.11
CA LEU A 135 14.69 -23.94 4.15
C LEU A 135 15.47 -23.54 5.41
N ARG A 136 16.48 -24.31 5.81
CA ARG A 136 17.38 -23.95 6.92
C ARG A 136 18.30 -22.77 6.57
N ALA A 137 18.73 -22.64 5.31
CA ALA A 137 19.47 -21.47 4.86
C ALA A 137 18.60 -20.20 4.95
N ALA A 138 17.36 -20.24 4.47
CA ALA A 138 16.40 -19.13 4.58
C ALA A 138 16.20 -18.67 6.04
N LEU A 139 16.07 -19.62 6.98
CA LEU A 139 15.94 -19.29 8.41
C LEU A 139 17.21 -18.72 9.04
N ARG A 140 18.40 -19.06 8.53
CA ARG A 140 19.67 -18.45 8.97
C ARG A 140 19.79 -17.01 8.45
N GLU A 141 19.48 -16.77 7.18
CA GLU A 141 19.48 -15.42 6.61
C GLU A 141 18.46 -14.51 7.31
N GLN A 142 17.26 -15.01 7.61
CA GLN A 142 16.26 -14.27 8.41
C GLN A 142 16.82 -13.83 9.77
N GLN A 143 17.55 -14.72 10.46
CA GLN A 143 18.17 -14.41 11.76
C GLN A 143 19.30 -13.40 11.65
N LEU A 144 20.12 -13.46 10.59
CA LEU A 144 21.22 -12.53 10.36
C LEU A 144 20.73 -11.11 10.05
N ASN A 145 19.66 -10.99 9.27
CA ASN A 145 19.09 -9.70 8.88
C ASN A 145 18.14 -9.09 9.93
N ALA A 146 17.91 -9.79 11.06
CA ALA A 146 16.87 -9.46 12.05
C ALA A 146 15.47 -9.26 11.43
N ASP A 147 15.20 -9.96 10.33
CA ASP A 147 13.96 -9.90 9.56
C ASP A 147 12.76 -10.40 10.37
N ARG A 148 11.54 -10.10 9.90
CA ARG A 148 10.29 -10.66 10.46
C ARG A 148 10.35 -12.20 10.55
N PRO A 149 9.59 -12.84 11.46
CA PRO A 149 9.51 -14.30 11.52
C PRO A 149 9.02 -14.89 10.19
N LEU A 150 9.78 -15.84 9.64
CA LEU A 150 9.57 -16.38 8.28
C LEU A 150 8.72 -17.66 8.28
N TRP A 151 7.39 -17.50 8.26
CA TRP A 151 6.45 -18.62 8.16
C TRP A 151 6.71 -19.50 6.92
N GLU A 152 7.06 -18.83 5.82
CA GLU A 152 7.29 -19.38 4.50
C GLU A 152 8.38 -20.45 4.46
N ALA A 153 9.30 -20.44 5.44
CA ALA A 153 10.27 -21.53 5.63
C ALA A 153 9.89 -22.48 6.77
N VAL A 154 9.27 -21.97 7.85
CA VAL A 154 8.89 -22.78 9.02
C VAL A 154 7.84 -23.84 8.70
N GLU A 155 6.76 -23.51 8.00
CA GLU A 155 5.71 -24.48 7.69
C GLU A 155 6.19 -25.66 6.83
N PRO A 156 6.80 -25.45 5.64
CA PRO A 156 7.26 -26.56 4.82
C PRO A 156 8.37 -27.37 5.52
N LEU A 157 9.25 -26.73 6.30
CA LEU A 157 10.27 -27.45 7.06
C LEU A 157 9.65 -28.30 8.18
N ALA A 158 8.69 -27.78 8.93
CA ALA A 158 8.01 -28.56 9.98
C ALA A 158 7.25 -29.77 9.40
N ARG A 159 6.57 -29.61 8.25
CA ARG A 159 5.92 -30.72 7.52
C ARG A 159 6.95 -31.75 7.01
N LEU A 160 8.08 -31.29 6.49
CA LEU A 160 9.17 -32.14 6.01
C LEU A 160 9.82 -32.94 7.16
N LEU A 161 10.06 -32.30 8.31
CA LEU A 161 10.55 -32.94 9.53
C LEU A 161 9.56 -34.01 10.04
N LEU A 162 8.26 -33.71 10.03
CA LEU A 162 7.22 -34.66 10.40
C LEU A 162 7.20 -35.88 9.47
N ALA A 163 7.28 -35.67 8.14
CA ALA A 163 7.35 -36.73 7.15
C ALA A 163 8.60 -37.62 7.28
N GLN A 164 9.70 -37.07 7.81
CA GLN A 164 10.93 -37.78 8.13
C GLN A 164 10.98 -38.37 9.56
N ALA A 165 9.83 -38.51 10.22
CA ALA A 165 9.70 -39.02 11.59
C ALA A 165 10.53 -38.25 12.65
N ARG A 166 10.71 -36.93 12.46
CA ARG A 166 11.34 -36.00 13.41
C ARG A 166 10.33 -35.00 14.04
N PRO A 167 9.20 -35.45 14.63
CA PRO A 167 8.15 -34.57 15.14
C PRO A 167 8.62 -33.66 16.29
N HIS A 168 9.52 -34.13 17.15
CA HIS A 168 10.09 -33.33 18.23
C HIS A 168 10.90 -32.13 17.72
N GLU A 169 11.64 -32.30 16.61
CA GLU A 169 12.36 -31.21 15.97
C GLU A 169 11.39 -30.20 15.34
N ALA A 170 10.33 -30.68 14.71
CA ALA A 170 9.25 -29.84 14.19
C ALA A 170 8.56 -29.02 15.30
N CYS A 171 8.24 -29.63 16.44
CA CYS A 171 7.69 -28.93 17.61
C CYS A 171 8.63 -27.81 18.10
N LEU A 172 9.93 -28.09 18.24
CA LEU A 172 10.91 -27.10 18.69
C LEU A 172 11.03 -25.91 17.71
N LEU A 173 11.07 -26.20 16.41
CA LEU A 173 11.10 -25.20 15.34
C LEU A 173 9.87 -24.27 15.40
N VAL A 174 8.67 -24.85 15.39
CA VAL A 174 7.43 -24.06 15.36
C VAL A 174 7.20 -23.35 16.69
N ALA A 175 7.60 -23.92 17.83
CA ALA A 175 7.52 -23.26 19.13
C ALA A 175 8.49 -22.07 19.24
N ALA A 176 9.71 -22.18 18.69
CA ALA A 176 10.65 -21.06 18.62
C ALA A 176 10.10 -19.92 17.75
N PHE A 177 9.58 -20.24 16.57
CA PHE A 177 8.91 -19.29 15.68
C PHE A 177 7.71 -18.61 16.35
N THR A 178 6.83 -19.39 16.98
CA THR A 178 5.60 -18.86 17.62
C THR A 178 5.95 -17.86 18.72
N ARG A 179 6.94 -18.17 19.57
CA ARG A 179 7.42 -17.24 20.60
C ARG A 179 8.04 -15.97 20.00
N ALA A 180 8.81 -16.09 18.92
CA ALA A 180 9.39 -14.92 18.24
C ALA A 180 8.30 -14.02 17.64
N ALA A 181 7.28 -14.60 16.99
CA ALA A 181 6.13 -13.88 16.47
C ALA A 181 5.34 -13.16 17.57
N GLN A 182 5.10 -13.81 18.71
CA GLN A 182 4.44 -13.20 19.87
C GLN A 182 5.26 -12.04 20.46
N ALA A 183 6.57 -12.24 20.66
CA ALA A 183 7.45 -11.22 21.22
C ALA A 183 7.59 -9.97 20.33
N GLN A 184 7.39 -10.12 19.02
CA GLN A 184 7.43 -9.03 18.03
C GLN A 184 6.04 -8.47 17.67
N GLY A 185 4.95 -8.98 18.26
CA GLY A 185 3.59 -8.52 18.00
C GLY A 185 2.95 -9.00 16.68
N PHE A 186 3.54 -10.00 16.00
CA PHE A 186 2.97 -10.57 14.78
C PHE A 186 1.88 -11.60 15.09
N GLU A 187 0.69 -11.12 15.50
CA GLU A 187 -0.41 -11.97 15.98
C GLU A 187 -0.89 -13.02 14.97
N VAL A 188 -0.96 -12.68 13.68
CA VAL A 188 -1.35 -13.64 12.61
C VAL A 188 -0.35 -14.78 12.51
N LEU A 189 0.96 -14.47 12.60
CA LEU A 189 2.03 -15.47 12.56
C LEU A 189 2.03 -16.34 13.83
N ALA A 190 1.80 -15.73 15.00
CA ALA A 190 1.64 -16.45 16.26
C ALA A 190 0.43 -17.40 16.23
N MET A 191 -0.70 -16.95 15.67
CA MET A 191 -1.90 -17.77 15.47
C MET A 191 -1.64 -18.96 14.53
N GLN A 192 -0.92 -18.75 13.42
CA GLN A 192 -0.50 -19.83 12.51
C GLN A 192 0.40 -20.85 13.22
N GLY A 193 1.40 -20.36 13.97
CA GLY A 193 2.30 -21.19 14.78
C GLY A 193 1.57 -22.05 15.81
N HIS A 194 0.61 -21.48 16.54
CA HIS A 194 -0.26 -22.24 17.44
C HIS A 194 -1.12 -23.28 16.73
N GLY A 195 -1.67 -22.97 15.54
CA GLY A 195 -2.44 -23.94 14.76
C GLY A 195 -1.61 -25.16 14.34
N LEU A 196 -0.38 -24.95 13.91
CA LEU A 196 0.55 -26.02 13.52
C LEU A 196 1.07 -26.80 14.73
N LEU A 197 1.37 -26.14 15.85
CA LEU A 197 1.72 -26.82 17.12
C LEU A 197 0.60 -27.73 17.61
N ALA A 198 -0.67 -27.31 17.51
CA ALA A 198 -1.80 -28.14 17.91
C ALA A 198 -1.79 -29.49 17.17
N GLY A 199 -1.62 -29.47 15.84
CA GLY A 199 -1.52 -30.69 15.02
C GLY A 199 -0.27 -31.53 15.29
N LEU A 200 0.89 -30.90 15.55
CA LEU A 200 2.12 -31.62 15.90
C LEU A 200 2.02 -32.32 17.26
N HIS A 201 1.44 -31.67 18.27
CA HIS A 201 1.24 -32.27 19.59
C HIS A 201 0.13 -33.34 19.58
N ASP A 202 -0.90 -33.20 18.75
CA ASP A 202 -1.91 -34.24 18.53
C ASP A 202 -1.29 -35.51 17.94
N HIS A 203 -0.45 -35.37 16.90
CA HIS A 203 0.31 -36.48 16.31
C HIS A 203 1.27 -37.17 17.30
N LEU A 204 1.78 -36.43 18.29
CA LEU A 204 2.59 -36.98 19.39
C LEU A 204 1.77 -37.60 20.54
N GLY A 205 0.43 -37.60 20.46
CA GLY A 205 -0.46 -38.05 21.53
C GLY A 205 -0.49 -37.12 22.76
N GLN A 206 0.07 -35.91 22.65
CA GLN A 206 0.22 -34.94 23.74
C GLN A 206 -1.04 -34.06 23.85
N LEU A 207 -2.20 -34.70 24.05
CA LEU A 207 -3.53 -34.10 23.94
C LEU A 207 -3.73 -32.82 24.77
N GLN A 208 -3.10 -32.69 25.94
CA GLN A 208 -3.17 -31.47 26.76
C GLN A 208 -2.47 -30.28 26.09
N LEU A 209 -1.31 -30.49 25.46
CA LEU A 209 -0.58 -29.44 24.73
C LEU A 209 -1.27 -29.13 23.39
N ALA A 210 -1.82 -30.14 22.72
CA ALA A 210 -2.64 -29.96 21.52
C ALA A 210 -3.86 -29.08 21.82
N LEU A 211 -4.60 -29.37 22.89
CA LEU A 211 -5.74 -28.58 23.34
C LEU A 211 -5.35 -27.15 23.72
N HIS A 212 -4.26 -26.97 24.46
CA HIS A 212 -3.75 -25.64 24.82
C HIS A 212 -3.46 -24.78 23.58
N HIS A 213 -2.75 -25.34 22.60
CA HIS A 213 -2.43 -24.60 21.37
C HIS A 213 -3.67 -24.38 20.48
N LEU A 214 -4.62 -25.30 20.46
CA LEU A 214 -5.90 -25.11 19.78
C LEU A 214 -6.76 -24.01 20.44
N GLN A 215 -6.75 -23.92 21.77
CA GLN A 215 -7.38 -22.82 22.52
C GLN A 215 -6.70 -21.47 22.23
N ALA A 216 -5.37 -21.42 22.20
CA ALA A 216 -4.62 -20.22 21.85
C ALA A 216 -4.92 -19.77 20.41
N HIS A 217 -4.85 -20.70 19.44
CA HIS A 217 -5.18 -20.45 18.04
C HIS A 217 -6.62 -19.92 17.87
N THR A 218 -7.62 -20.59 18.47
CA THR A 218 -9.03 -20.18 18.34
C THR A 218 -9.35 -18.88 19.07
N THR A 219 -8.59 -18.52 20.10
CA THR A 219 -8.73 -17.23 20.81
C THR A 219 -8.16 -16.10 19.96
N ALA A 220 -6.92 -16.22 19.48
CA ALA A 220 -6.30 -15.25 18.57
C ALA A 220 -7.13 -15.06 17.30
N PHE A 221 -7.62 -16.14 16.68
CA PHE A 221 -8.50 -16.06 15.50
C PHE A 221 -9.81 -15.30 15.77
N LYS A 222 -10.39 -15.42 16.97
CA LYS A 222 -11.59 -14.65 17.37
C LYS A 222 -11.26 -13.16 17.57
N GLN A 223 -10.15 -12.85 18.23
CA GLN A 223 -9.69 -11.48 18.46
C GLN A 223 -9.45 -10.76 17.12
N LEU A 224 -8.65 -11.38 16.23
CA LEU A 224 -8.36 -10.86 14.90
C LEU A 224 -9.62 -10.60 14.07
N ARG A 225 -10.64 -11.48 14.14
CA ARG A 225 -11.94 -11.25 13.47
C ARG A 225 -12.80 -10.19 14.15
N GLY A 226 -12.66 -9.98 15.47
CA GLY A 226 -13.31 -8.90 16.20
C GLY A 226 -12.77 -7.54 15.76
N GLU A 227 -11.45 -7.36 15.85
CA GLU A 227 -10.79 -6.12 15.40
C GLU A 227 -11.07 -5.81 13.92
N GLU A 228 -11.02 -6.82 13.06
CA GLU A 228 -11.34 -6.67 11.64
C GLU A 228 -12.80 -6.23 11.41
N HIS A 229 -13.73 -6.71 12.23
CA HIS A 229 -15.11 -6.26 12.19
C HIS A 229 -15.25 -4.79 12.65
N GLU A 230 -14.57 -4.41 13.73
CA GLU A 230 -14.55 -3.03 14.24
C GLU A 230 -13.94 -2.05 13.22
N ARG A 231 -12.76 -2.38 12.65
CA ARG A 231 -12.12 -1.60 11.58
C ARG A 231 -13.04 -1.46 10.36
N ARG A 232 -13.75 -2.52 9.98
CA ARG A 232 -14.75 -2.48 8.89
C ARG A 232 -15.91 -1.52 9.22
N VAL A 233 -16.43 -1.52 10.45
CA VAL A 233 -17.49 -0.58 10.85
C VAL A 233 -16.98 0.86 10.76
N GLN A 234 -15.80 1.15 11.31
CA GLN A 234 -15.18 2.49 11.24
C GLN A 234 -14.95 2.95 9.79
N ALA A 235 -14.44 2.07 8.91
CA ALA A 235 -14.22 2.39 7.50
C ALA A 235 -15.53 2.72 6.75
N LEU A 236 -16.62 2.00 7.06
CA LEU A 236 -17.95 2.28 6.51
C LEU A 236 -18.52 3.61 7.04
N GLU A 237 -18.35 3.91 8.33
CA GLU A 237 -18.75 5.19 8.93
C GLU A 237 -18.01 6.38 8.28
N VAL A 238 -16.69 6.27 8.08
CA VAL A 238 -15.88 7.29 7.38
C VAL A 238 -16.32 7.45 5.93
N THR A 239 -16.59 6.35 5.23
CA THR A 239 -17.07 6.37 3.83
C THR A 239 -18.45 7.04 3.73
N HIS A 240 -19.37 6.71 4.64
CA HIS A 240 -20.69 7.34 4.70
C HIS A 240 -20.59 8.84 5.02
N ARG A 241 -19.77 9.21 6.02
CA ARG A 241 -19.55 10.60 6.41
C ARG A 241 -18.93 11.44 5.29
N THR A 242 -17.97 10.90 4.55
CA THR A 242 -17.36 11.61 3.41
C THR A 242 -18.33 11.74 2.23
N ALA A 243 -19.18 10.75 1.97
CA ALA A 243 -20.27 10.86 0.99
C ALA A 243 -21.29 11.95 1.36
N LEU A 244 -21.73 12.02 2.62
CA LEU A 244 -22.61 13.08 3.11
C LEU A 244 -21.98 14.48 2.96
N LEU A 245 -20.69 14.63 3.31
CA LEU A 245 -19.97 15.90 3.17
C LEU A 245 -19.81 16.33 1.70
N ARG A 246 -19.63 15.38 0.77
CA ARG A 246 -19.62 15.68 -0.68
C ARG A 246 -20.98 16.18 -1.17
N LEU A 247 -22.06 15.47 -0.84
CA LEU A 247 -23.42 15.90 -1.20
C LEU A 247 -23.76 17.28 -0.61
N GLN A 248 -23.28 17.59 0.60
CA GLN A 248 -23.41 18.92 1.20
C GLN A 248 -22.60 19.98 0.43
N ALA A 249 -21.34 19.68 0.07
CA ALA A 249 -20.51 20.59 -0.72
C ALA A 249 -21.11 20.88 -2.11
N GLU A 250 -21.55 19.84 -2.82
CA GLU A 250 -22.23 19.94 -4.12
C GLU A 250 -23.52 20.78 -4.02
N ALA A 251 -24.31 20.60 -2.96
CA ALA A 251 -25.52 21.39 -2.72
C ALA A 251 -25.21 22.86 -2.38
N GLU A 252 -24.15 23.14 -1.61
CA GLU A 252 -23.71 24.52 -1.32
C GLU A 252 -23.10 25.21 -2.55
N GLU A 253 -22.34 24.49 -3.39
CA GLU A 253 -21.85 25.00 -4.67
C GLU A 253 -23.00 25.33 -5.63
N ALA A 254 -24.01 24.45 -5.74
CA ALA A 254 -25.21 24.72 -6.52
C ALA A 254 -26.01 25.93 -6.00
N ARG A 255 -26.16 26.06 -4.67
CA ARG A 255 -26.79 27.24 -4.03
C ARG A 255 -26.00 28.52 -4.30
N ALA A 256 -24.67 28.46 -4.21
CA ALA A 256 -23.80 29.61 -4.48
C ALA A 256 -23.86 30.03 -5.96
N ALA A 257 -23.93 29.08 -6.89
CA ALA A 257 -24.11 29.35 -8.32
C ALA A 257 -25.46 30.04 -8.61
N GLU A 258 -26.56 29.54 -8.03
CA GLU A 258 -27.89 30.12 -8.22
C GLU A 258 -28.01 31.51 -7.55
N LEU A 259 -27.48 31.70 -6.34
CA LEU A 259 -27.36 33.03 -5.73
C LEU A 259 -26.52 34.00 -6.58
N THR A 260 -25.51 33.49 -7.27
CA THR A 260 -24.69 34.30 -8.20
C THR A 260 -25.44 34.61 -9.50
N ARG A 261 -26.50 33.87 -9.85
CA ARG A 261 -27.39 34.07 -11.02
C ARG A 261 -28.63 34.94 -10.71
N LEU A 262 -29.10 34.92 -9.46
CA LEU A 262 -30.15 35.81 -8.94
C LEU A 262 -29.59 37.17 -8.51
N LEU A 263 -28.34 37.24 -8.07
CA LEU A 263 -27.49 38.39 -8.41
C LEU A 263 -27.16 38.30 -9.91
N GLN A 264 -26.85 39.40 -10.59
CA GLN A 264 -26.81 39.46 -12.08
C GLN A 264 -28.18 39.53 -12.77
N MET A 265 -29.27 38.97 -12.25
CA MET A 265 -30.65 39.35 -12.66
C MET A 265 -31.28 40.35 -11.68
N ASP A 266 -32.14 41.26 -12.18
CA ASP A 266 -33.01 42.11 -11.37
C ASP A 266 -34.47 41.87 -11.81
N GLU A 267 -35.17 41.00 -11.09
CA GLU A 267 -36.49 40.45 -11.47
C GLU A 267 -37.59 41.51 -11.65
N LEU A 268 -37.38 42.73 -11.14
CA LEU A 268 -38.32 43.86 -11.27
C LEU A 268 -38.08 44.71 -12.53
N THR A 269 -36.95 44.55 -13.23
CA THR A 269 -36.59 45.39 -14.39
C THR A 269 -36.05 44.64 -15.61
N ASP A 270 -35.86 43.32 -15.51
CA ASP A 270 -35.31 42.45 -16.57
C ASP A 270 -33.92 42.90 -17.08
N LEU A 271 -33.21 43.64 -16.23
CA LEU A 271 -31.88 44.21 -16.49
C LEU A 271 -30.79 43.47 -15.73
N PHE A 272 -29.59 43.41 -16.32
CA PHE A 272 -28.42 42.89 -15.62
C PHE A 272 -28.12 43.73 -14.38
N ASN A 273 -27.97 43.06 -13.24
CA ASN A 273 -27.87 43.67 -11.92
C ASN A 273 -26.80 44.77 -11.86
N ARG A 274 -27.11 45.89 -11.20
CA ARG A 274 -26.44 47.20 -11.31
C ARG A 274 -24.90 47.16 -11.20
N ARG A 275 -24.35 46.23 -10.43
CA ARG A 275 -22.90 46.01 -10.30
C ARG A 275 -22.25 45.49 -11.60
N HIS A 276 -22.93 44.60 -12.33
CA HIS A 276 -22.43 44.04 -13.59
C HIS A 276 -22.43 45.10 -14.72
N LEU A 277 -23.45 45.97 -14.74
CA LEU A 277 -23.49 47.13 -15.63
C LEU A 277 -22.36 48.12 -15.35
N LEU A 278 -22.02 48.34 -14.06
CA LEU A 278 -20.91 49.20 -13.67
C LEU A 278 -19.54 48.63 -14.09
N THR A 279 -19.29 47.31 -13.94
CA THR A 279 -18.04 46.71 -14.44
C THR A 279 -17.95 46.67 -15.95
N ALA A 280 -19.04 46.31 -16.65
CA ALA A 280 -19.07 46.31 -18.12
C ALA A 280 -18.89 47.73 -18.71
N GLY A 281 -19.53 48.73 -18.10
CA GLY A 281 -19.32 50.14 -18.44
C GLY A 281 -17.88 50.61 -18.19
N ALA A 282 -17.28 50.21 -17.06
CA ALA A 282 -15.89 50.51 -16.74
C ALA A 282 -14.86 49.80 -17.64
N GLU A 283 -15.25 48.72 -18.33
CA GLU A 283 -14.43 48.06 -19.35
C GLU A 283 -14.57 48.72 -20.72
N LEU A 284 -15.79 49.06 -21.13
CA LEU A 284 -16.05 49.85 -22.35
C LEU A 284 -15.38 51.22 -22.34
N LEU A 285 -15.25 51.85 -21.16
CA LEU A 285 -14.57 53.14 -20.98
C LEU A 285 -13.04 53.03 -20.90
N ARG A 286 -12.47 51.82 -20.73
CA ARG A 286 -11.04 51.61 -20.44
C ARG A 286 -10.10 51.85 -21.63
N GLY A 287 -10.62 52.34 -22.75
CA GLY A 287 -9.87 52.66 -23.97
C GLY A 287 -10.24 53.98 -24.66
N GLN A 288 -11.06 54.85 -24.04
CA GLN A 288 -11.45 56.13 -24.65
C GLN A 288 -10.72 57.34 -24.00
N PRO A 289 -10.04 58.20 -24.80
CA PRO A 289 -9.37 59.39 -24.27
C PRO A 289 -10.40 60.44 -23.84
N GLY A 290 -10.54 60.65 -22.54
CA GLY A 290 -11.49 61.61 -21.94
C GLY A 290 -12.45 61.04 -20.90
N ALA A 291 -12.46 59.72 -20.68
CA ALA A 291 -13.27 59.10 -19.63
C ALA A 291 -12.75 59.47 -18.23
N VAL A 292 -13.40 60.43 -17.57
CA VAL A 292 -13.16 60.73 -16.15
C VAL A 292 -13.58 59.53 -15.31
N ALA A 293 -12.63 58.97 -14.56
CA ALA A 293 -12.91 57.85 -13.67
C ALA A 293 -13.84 58.29 -12.53
N VAL A 294 -15.08 57.80 -12.53
CA VAL A 294 -15.95 57.82 -11.34
C VAL A 294 -15.48 56.72 -10.39
N ALA A 295 -14.28 56.93 -9.84
CA ALA A 295 -13.59 56.02 -8.94
C ALA A 295 -13.90 56.31 -7.46
N ASP A 296 -15.14 56.66 -7.12
CA ASP A 296 -15.55 56.72 -5.70
C ASP A 296 -17.07 56.57 -5.46
N LEU A 297 -17.55 55.32 -5.50
CA LEU A 297 -18.81 54.92 -4.83
C LEU A 297 -18.68 53.55 -4.11
N SER A 298 -17.50 52.93 -4.10
CA SER A 298 -17.20 51.72 -3.33
C SER A 298 -17.00 51.98 -1.83
N SER A 299 -16.81 53.24 -1.44
CA SER A 299 -16.34 53.64 -0.11
C SER A 299 -17.43 53.70 0.98
N SER A 300 -18.71 53.46 0.65
CA SER A 300 -19.84 53.64 1.58
C SER A 300 -20.71 52.39 1.84
N LEU A 301 -20.34 51.21 1.31
CA LEU A 301 -21.00 49.93 1.66
C LEU A 301 -20.03 48.86 2.18
N LEU A 302 -18.83 49.27 2.63
CA LEU A 302 -17.81 48.41 3.24
C LEU A 302 -17.96 48.28 4.77
N ILE A 303 -19.19 48.20 5.28
CA ILE A 303 -19.48 47.92 6.69
C ILE A 303 -20.56 46.83 6.81
N PHE A 304 -20.23 45.60 6.43
CA PHE A 304 -20.44 44.38 7.23
C PHE A 304 -19.86 43.14 6.52
N ARG A 305 -19.39 42.15 7.31
CA ARG A 305 -18.86 40.83 6.90
C ARG A 305 -17.46 40.77 6.26
N SER A 306 -16.43 41.04 7.07
CA SER A 306 -15.06 40.51 6.88
C SER A 306 -14.51 39.73 8.09
N THR A 307 -15.36 39.35 9.05
CA THR A 307 -14.95 38.86 10.38
C THR A 307 -15.34 37.40 10.72
N GLU A 308 -15.72 36.56 9.76
CA GLU A 308 -16.05 35.13 10.02
C GLU A 308 -15.33 34.10 9.13
N ARG A 309 -14.36 34.51 8.29
CA ARG A 309 -13.64 33.57 7.39
C ARG A 309 -12.20 33.24 7.77
N SER A 310 -11.74 33.63 8.98
CA SER A 310 -10.37 33.40 9.46
C SER A 310 -10.23 32.37 10.60
N GLU A 311 -11.30 31.94 11.27
CA GLU A 311 -11.19 31.07 12.46
C GLU A 311 -11.19 29.55 12.17
N TYR A 312 -11.72 29.09 11.02
CA TYR A 312 -11.83 27.66 10.71
C TYR A 312 -10.61 27.01 10.02
N ARG A 313 -9.41 27.62 10.12
CA ARG A 313 -8.16 27.04 9.58
C ARG A 313 -7.02 26.89 10.61
N LYS A 314 -7.36 26.76 11.90
CA LYS A 314 -6.42 26.41 12.98
C LYS A 314 -7.03 25.44 14.01
N LYS A 315 -7.07 24.14 13.69
CA LYS A 315 -6.99 23.01 14.65
C LYS A 315 -7.10 21.67 13.90
N TYR A 316 -5.95 21.14 13.48
CA TYR A 316 -5.61 19.71 13.50
C TYR A 316 -4.13 19.59 13.13
N VAL A 317 -3.28 19.77 14.14
CA VAL A 317 -1.93 19.21 14.14
C VAL A 317 -1.98 18.08 15.15
N ALA A 318 -1.77 16.85 14.68
CA ALA A 318 -1.47 15.68 15.50
C ALA A 318 -0.14 15.09 14.99
N PRO A 319 0.68 14.50 15.87
CA PRO A 319 2.12 14.38 15.61
C PRO A 319 2.53 13.04 14.99
N GLY A 320 3.72 13.02 14.39
CA GLY A 320 4.52 11.79 14.26
C GLY A 320 4.28 10.92 13.03
N VAL A 321 4.59 11.44 11.84
CA VAL A 321 5.07 10.61 10.72
C VAL A 321 6.27 11.33 10.10
N GLU A 322 7.46 10.74 10.24
CA GLU A 322 8.66 11.26 9.57
C GLU A 322 8.56 10.97 8.07
N THR A 323 8.33 12.01 7.28
CA THR A 323 8.51 11.95 5.83
C THR A 323 9.97 12.23 5.50
N VAL A 324 10.63 11.22 4.92
CA VAL A 324 12.03 11.30 4.46
C VAL A 324 12.18 12.48 3.50
N ARG A 325 12.94 13.50 3.91
CA ARG A 325 13.30 14.63 3.04
C ARG A 325 14.49 14.25 2.17
N CYS A 326 14.23 13.87 0.92
CA CYS A 326 15.25 13.92 -0.12
C CYS A 326 15.49 15.38 -0.53
N SER A 327 16.65 15.92 -0.16
CA SER A 327 17.11 17.23 -0.64
C SER A 327 17.69 17.08 -2.05
N PRO A 328 17.27 17.89 -3.05
CA PRO A 328 18.00 17.98 -4.30
C PRO A 328 19.23 18.87 -4.12
N GLU A 329 20.42 18.32 -4.37
CA GLU A 329 21.62 19.12 -4.62
C GLU A 329 21.43 19.91 -5.92
N GLN A 330 21.60 21.23 -5.88
CA GLN A 330 22.01 21.99 -7.05
C GLN A 330 23.08 23.01 -6.67
N SER A 331 24.26 22.80 -7.23
CA SER A 331 25.34 23.78 -7.27
C SER A 331 25.01 24.87 -8.29
N HIS A 332 25.32 26.13 -7.96
CA HIS A 332 26.01 27.00 -8.92
C HIS A 332 26.71 28.19 -8.26
N HIS A 333 27.73 28.67 -8.98
CA HIS A 333 28.68 29.71 -8.59
C HIS A 333 28.07 31.10 -8.47
N GLU A 334 28.54 31.84 -7.47
CA GLU A 334 29.07 33.23 -7.54
C GLU A 334 29.74 33.52 -6.16
N GLY A 335 30.78 34.33 -5.98
CA GLY A 335 31.48 35.18 -6.95
C GLY A 335 32.16 36.39 -6.30
N GLN A 336 33.20 36.19 -5.46
CA GLN A 336 34.04 37.24 -4.81
C GLN A 336 33.31 38.10 -3.73
N ARG A 337 33.89 38.52 -2.60
CA ARG A 337 35.12 39.31 -2.39
C ARG A 337 35.57 39.29 -0.90
N THR A 338 36.83 39.71 -0.70
CA THR A 338 37.55 40.02 0.56
C THR A 338 37.61 38.91 1.60
#